data_AF-A0A1H5G5Y8-F1
#
_entry.id   AF-A0A1H5G5Y8-F1
#
_cell.length_a   1.000
_cell.length_b   1.000
_cell.length_c   1.000
_cell.angle_alpha   90.00
_cell.angle_beta   90.00
_cell.angle_gamma   90.00
#
_symmetry.space_group_name_H-M   'P 1'
#
loop_
_entity.id
_entity.type
_entity.pdbx_description
1 polymer ?
#
loop_
_entity_poly.entity_id
_entity_poly.type
_entity_poly.pdbx_seq_one_letter_code
_entity_poly.pdbx_strand_id
1 'polypeptide(L)'
;MGGRPRGGRRGRPSGRLCLSFHRVETILTIMAAALWGGGTGVLIPRPAYRFSVPLEEPWRSACPDGHPLTGTGGGWLGRARCAAGDTYGPSTLSATAATAIVCTLLAAVIGLRPELVVWLLLAPTAVLLATVDFAAHRLPDVLTLPLAAALLFLLAVAAVLPGSGGSWTWALLGSGIFGACFLILFLLSKGIGFGDVKLALVLGAVLGWYGWATVLVGTFAGYLFAALYGIGLMLAGRADRTSRIPFGPFLLAGTLAGVLLGSQPF
;
A
#
# COMPACT_ATOMS: atom_id res chain seq x y z
N MET A 1 -51.24 35.02 37.48
CA MET A 1 -50.12 34.12 37.87
C MET A 1 -50.10 32.94 36.89
N GLY A 2 -48.92 32.52 36.41
CA GLY A 2 -48.76 31.26 35.65
C GLY A 2 -48.15 31.45 34.26
N GLY A 3 -46.81 31.50 34.19
CA GLY A 3 -46.04 31.81 32.98
C GLY A 3 -45.95 30.69 31.93
N ARG A 4 -45.73 31.10 30.68
CA ARG A 4 -45.41 30.22 29.54
C ARG A 4 -44.00 29.61 29.69
N PRO A 5 -43.79 28.33 29.36
CA PRO A 5 -42.45 27.75 29.34
C PRO A 5 -41.65 28.29 28.14
N ARG A 6 -40.43 28.75 28.43
CA ARG A 6 -39.43 29.22 27.46
C ARG A 6 -39.00 28.06 26.55
N GLY A 7 -39.20 28.23 25.25
CA GLY A 7 -38.62 27.37 24.22
C GLY A 7 -37.08 27.43 24.30
N GLY A 8 -36.46 26.33 24.74
CA GLY A 8 -35.03 26.16 24.74
C GLY A 8 -34.51 26.10 23.31
N ARG A 9 -33.90 27.20 22.83
CA ARG A 9 -33.05 27.19 21.64
C ARG A 9 -31.88 26.24 21.93
N ARG A 10 -31.97 24.99 21.46
CA ARG A 10 -30.79 24.14 21.28
C ARG A 10 -29.89 24.86 20.27
N GLY A 11 -28.82 25.48 20.78
CA GLY A 11 -27.82 26.16 19.96
C GLY A 11 -27.19 25.14 19.01
N ARG A 12 -27.54 25.21 17.72
CA ARG A 12 -26.71 24.61 16.68
C ARG A 12 -25.35 25.30 16.76
N PRO A 13 -24.23 24.58 16.92
CA PRO A 13 -22.91 25.20 16.91
C PRO A 13 -22.74 25.96 15.59
N SER A 14 -22.31 27.22 15.72
CA SER A 14 -22.04 28.13 14.61
C SER A 14 -21.16 27.43 13.58
N GLY A 15 -21.54 27.44 12.29
CA GLY A 15 -20.86 26.66 11.23
C GLY A 15 -19.33 26.81 11.16
N ARG A 16 -18.78 27.92 11.68
CA ARG A 16 -17.31 28.12 11.82
C ARG A 16 -16.65 27.16 12.83
N LEU A 17 -17.30 26.83 13.93
CA LEU A 17 -16.79 25.87 14.92
C LEU A 17 -16.80 24.44 14.36
N CYS A 18 -17.84 24.07 13.61
CA CYS A 18 -17.92 22.76 12.94
C CYS A 18 -16.84 22.62 11.85
N LEU A 19 -16.65 23.66 11.02
CA LEU A 19 -15.57 23.71 10.02
C LEU A 19 -14.17 23.69 10.66
N SER A 20 -13.99 24.36 11.80
CA SER A 20 -12.71 24.35 12.51
C SER A 20 -12.41 23.00 13.14
N PHE A 21 -13.41 22.34 13.73
CA PHE A 21 -13.24 21.02 14.36
C PHE A 21 -12.86 19.97 13.31
N HIS A 22 -13.58 19.92 12.19
CA HIS A 22 -13.30 18.97 11.13
C HIS A 22 -11.94 19.21 10.45
N ARG A 23 -11.55 20.48 10.33
CA ARG A 23 -10.22 20.87 9.82
C ARG A 23 -9.10 20.44 10.79
N VAL A 24 -9.30 20.58 12.10
CA VAL A 24 -8.32 20.14 13.11
C VAL A 24 -8.20 18.62 13.12
N GLU A 25 -9.30 17.89 13.06
CA GLU A 25 -9.30 16.42 12.97
C GLU A 25 -8.53 15.92 11.74
N THR A 26 -8.75 16.55 10.59
CA THR A 26 -8.06 16.20 9.33
C THR A 26 -6.57 16.50 9.40
N ILE A 27 -6.17 17.62 10.02
CA ILE A 27 -4.76 17.94 10.22
C ILE A 27 -4.10 16.92 11.15
N LEU A 28 -4.77 16.55 12.25
CA LEU A 28 -4.24 15.57 13.20
C LEU A 28 -4.07 14.20 12.56
N THR A 29 -5.02 13.74 11.73
CA THR A 29 -4.86 12.46 11.03
C THR A 29 -3.78 12.48 9.99
N ILE A 30 -3.63 13.57 9.24
CA ILE A 30 -2.54 13.73 8.29
C ILE A 30 -1.18 13.68 9.02
N MET A 31 -1.05 14.39 10.15
CA MET A 31 0.19 14.35 10.94
C MET A 31 0.47 12.95 11.52
N ALA A 32 -0.54 12.29 12.06
CA ALA A 32 -0.39 10.93 12.58
C ALA A 32 0.01 9.94 11.47
N ALA A 33 -0.59 10.04 10.29
CA ALA A 33 -0.25 9.25 9.12
C ALA A 33 1.17 9.52 8.60
N ALA A 34 1.60 10.78 8.59
CA ALA A 34 2.97 11.15 8.22
C ALA A 34 4.00 10.60 9.20
N LEU A 35 3.72 10.68 10.52
CA LEU A 35 4.58 10.10 11.56
C LEU A 35 4.64 8.57 11.45
N TRP A 36 3.50 7.92 11.22
CA TRP A 36 3.43 6.48 10.99
C TRP A 36 4.21 6.04 9.75
N GLY A 37 4.00 6.71 8.62
CA GLY A 37 4.72 6.46 7.37
C GLY A 37 6.22 6.71 7.49
N GLY A 38 6.61 7.78 8.21
CA GLY A 38 8.00 8.07 8.52
C GLY A 38 8.66 7.00 9.38
N GLY A 39 8.02 6.62 10.49
CA GLY A 39 8.54 5.61 11.42
C GLY A 39 8.67 4.22 10.79
N THR A 40 7.63 3.78 10.07
CA THR A 40 7.64 2.49 9.37
C THR A 40 8.61 2.47 8.19
N GLY A 41 8.75 3.58 7.46
CA GLY A 41 9.66 3.70 6.32
C GLY A 41 11.14 3.53 6.68
N VAL A 42 11.54 3.93 7.89
CA VAL A 42 12.92 3.72 8.39
C VAL A 42 13.25 2.23 8.54
N LEU A 43 12.23 1.39 8.72
CA LEU A 43 12.36 -0.05 8.94
C LEU A 43 12.32 -0.87 7.64
N ILE A 44 11.99 -0.27 6.48
CA ILE A 44 11.84 -0.96 5.19
C ILE A 44 13.16 -1.45 4.56
N PRO A 45 14.27 -0.70 4.59
CA PRO A 45 15.47 -1.07 3.82
C PRO A 45 16.12 -2.40 4.21
N ARG A 46 16.01 -2.77 5.49
CA ARG A 46 16.60 -4.00 6.03
C ARG A 46 15.85 -5.27 5.59
N PRO A 47 14.52 -5.39 5.74
CA PRO A 47 13.75 -6.47 5.14
C PRO A 47 13.83 -6.45 3.61
N ALA A 48 13.87 -5.27 2.96
CA ALA A 48 14.04 -5.19 1.51
C ALA A 48 15.34 -5.85 1.05
N TYR A 49 16.46 -5.58 1.71
CA TYR A 49 17.75 -6.21 1.45
C TYR A 49 17.74 -7.73 1.72
N ARG A 50 17.04 -8.17 2.77
CA ARG A 50 16.92 -9.60 3.12
C ARG A 50 16.18 -10.40 2.07
N PHE A 51 15.15 -9.81 1.46
CA PHE A 51 14.35 -10.43 0.41
C PHE A 51 14.90 -10.23 -1.01
N SER A 52 15.83 -9.28 -1.22
CA SER A 52 16.45 -9.03 -2.53
C SER A 52 17.52 -10.09 -2.86
N VAL A 53 17.09 -11.30 -3.13
CA VAL A 53 17.93 -12.47 -3.41
C VAL A 53 17.45 -13.16 -4.68
N PRO A 54 18.35 -13.65 -5.57
CA PRO A 54 17.98 -14.41 -6.76
C PRO A 54 17.04 -15.59 -6.45
N LEU A 55 16.22 -15.98 -7.43
CA LEU A 55 15.44 -17.22 -7.32
C LEU A 55 16.41 -18.38 -7.04
N GLU A 56 16.04 -19.28 -6.13
CA GLU A 56 16.80 -20.48 -5.69
C GLU A 56 17.81 -20.27 -4.55
N GLU A 57 18.16 -19.03 -4.20
CA GLU A 57 19.01 -18.75 -3.03
C GLU A 57 18.19 -18.51 -1.74
N PRO A 58 18.69 -18.94 -0.56
CA PRO A 58 18.06 -18.66 0.72
C PRO A 58 18.15 -17.16 1.07
N TRP A 59 17.20 -16.66 1.86
CA TRP A 59 17.17 -15.25 2.26
C TRP A 59 18.47 -14.82 2.95
N ARG A 60 18.95 -13.61 2.63
CA ARG A 60 20.18 -13.07 3.21
C ARG A 60 20.06 -12.97 4.72
N SER A 61 20.92 -13.69 5.43
CA SER A 61 21.04 -13.64 6.89
C SER A 61 22.20 -12.75 7.35
N ALA A 62 23.04 -12.28 6.43
CA ALA A 62 24.23 -11.48 6.69
C ALA A 62 24.29 -10.20 5.84
N CYS A 63 25.01 -9.20 6.35
CA CYS A 63 25.37 -7.97 5.65
C CYS A 63 26.36 -8.28 4.51
N PRO A 64 26.61 -7.34 3.58
CA PRO A 64 27.62 -7.51 2.53
C PRO A 64 29.00 -7.91 3.06
N ASP A 65 29.35 -7.43 4.26
CA ASP A 65 30.63 -7.72 4.93
C ASP A 65 30.61 -9.03 5.74
N GLY A 66 29.59 -9.87 5.58
CA GLY A 66 29.49 -11.18 6.26
C GLY A 66 28.99 -11.12 7.71
N HIS A 67 28.71 -9.94 8.26
CA HIS A 67 28.17 -9.81 9.63
C HIS A 67 26.73 -10.33 9.74
N PRO A 68 26.40 -11.18 10.74
CA PRO A 68 25.04 -11.68 10.90
C PRO A 68 24.07 -10.55 11.23
N LEU A 69 22.88 -10.57 10.61
CA LEU A 69 21.80 -9.64 10.89
C LEU A 69 21.18 -9.99 12.26
N THR A 70 21.73 -9.43 13.33
CA THR A 70 21.21 -9.57 14.70
C THR A 70 20.37 -8.37 15.10
N GLY A 71 19.41 -8.55 16.02
CA GLY A 71 18.53 -7.46 16.50
C GLY A 71 17.12 -7.91 16.88
N THR A 72 16.26 -6.93 17.19
CA THR A 72 14.85 -7.15 17.57
C THR A 72 14.06 -7.88 16.49
N GLY A 73 13.20 -8.81 16.93
CA GLY A 73 12.42 -9.67 16.03
C GLY A 73 13.26 -10.62 15.18
N GLY A 74 14.47 -11.01 15.61
CA GLY A 74 15.35 -11.91 14.84
C GLY A 74 16.12 -11.21 13.71
N GLY A 75 16.47 -9.94 13.92
CA GLY A 75 17.23 -9.14 12.96
C GLY A 75 16.42 -8.52 11.81
N TRP A 76 15.08 -8.60 11.87
CA TRP A 76 14.17 -8.06 10.87
C TRP A 76 13.87 -6.57 11.06
N LEU A 77 13.84 -6.09 12.31
CA LEU A 77 13.57 -4.70 12.64
C LEU A 77 14.88 -3.97 12.91
N GLY A 78 15.16 -2.92 12.13
CA GLY A 78 16.33 -2.07 12.35
C GLY A 78 16.77 -1.31 11.11
N ARG A 79 17.72 -0.40 11.29
CA ARG A 79 18.36 0.31 10.17
C ARG A 79 19.17 -0.68 9.35
N ALA A 80 19.20 -0.50 8.04
CA ALA A 80 20.06 -1.24 7.13
C ALA A 80 21.50 -0.68 7.17
N ARG A 81 22.12 -0.79 8.34
CA ARG A 81 23.48 -0.35 8.61
C ARG A 81 24.25 -1.51 9.21
N CYS A 82 25.41 -1.78 8.65
CA CYS A 82 26.33 -2.80 9.09
C CYS A 82 26.97 -2.37 10.42
N ALA A 83 27.46 -3.34 11.20
CA ALA A 83 28.24 -3.05 12.41
C ALA A 83 29.51 -2.23 12.08
N ALA A 84 30.06 -2.40 10.87
CA ALA A 84 31.20 -1.64 10.37
C ALA A 84 30.87 -0.18 9.96
N GLY A 85 29.59 0.20 9.94
CA GLY A 85 29.14 1.56 9.62
C GLY A 85 28.54 1.73 8.22
N ASP A 86 28.81 0.80 7.30
CA ASP A 86 28.29 0.87 5.92
C ASP A 86 26.78 0.63 5.84
N THR A 87 26.12 1.41 4.99
CA THR A 87 24.68 1.24 4.70
C THR A 87 24.48 0.33 3.51
N TYR A 88 23.51 -0.57 3.59
CA TYR A 88 23.19 -1.54 2.53
C TYR A 88 21.70 -1.51 2.18
N GLY A 89 21.35 -1.97 0.98
CA GLY A 89 19.97 -1.97 0.48
C GLY A 89 19.52 -0.62 -0.10
N PRO A 90 18.22 -0.45 -0.37
CA PRO A 90 17.68 0.79 -0.92
C PRO A 90 17.84 1.95 0.07
N SER A 91 17.99 3.18 -0.45
CA SER A 91 18.25 4.34 0.41
C SER A 91 17.14 4.51 1.44
N THR A 92 17.51 4.60 2.72
CA THR A 92 16.56 4.83 3.82
C THR A 92 15.72 6.08 3.58
N LEU A 93 16.34 7.12 3.01
CA LEU A 93 15.67 8.37 2.69
C LEU A 93 14.55 8.19 1.67
N SER A 94 14.79 7.47 0.56
CA SER A 94 13.76 7.25 -0.46
C SER A 94 12.62 6.38 0.05
N ALA A 95 12.91 5.34 0.82
CA ALA A 95 11.89 4.47 1.39
C ALA A 95 11.01 5.23 2.41
N THR A 96 11.62 6.00 3.31
CA THR A 96 10.92 6.83 4.29
C THR A 96 10.11 7.94 3.62
N ALA A 97 10.66 8.62 2.61
CA ALA A 97 9.92 9.63 1.87
C ALA A 97 8.73 9.03 1.14
N ALA A 98 8.91 7.89 0.44
CA ALA A 98 7.83 7.22 -0.27
C ALA A 98 6.69 6.79 0.66
N THR A 99 6.98 6.12 1.79
CA THR A 99 5.93 5.74 2.74
C THR A 99 5.26 6.93 3.39
N ALA A 100 6.02 7.95 3.78
CA ALA A 100 5.45 9.16 4.37
C ALA A 100 4.51 9.87 3.39
N ILE A 101 4.91 10.02 2.12
CA ILE A 101 4.09 10.62 1.07
C ILE A 101 2.82 9.79 0.83
N VAL A 102 2.94 8.47 0.66
CA VAL A 102 1.79 7.60 0.41
C VAL A 102 0.79 7.63 1.58
N CYS A 103 1.27 7.51 2.82
CA CYS A 103 0.41 7.59 4.01
C CYS A 103 -0.26 8.97 4.13
N THR A 104 0.47 10.04 3.84
CA THR A 104 -0.05 11.42 3.87
C THR A 104 -1.15 11.62 2.82
N LEU A 105 -0.92 11.15 1.59
CA LEU A 105 -1.90 11.24 0.50
C LEU A 105 -3.17 10.45 0.82
N LEU A 106 -3.03 9.22 1.33
CA LEU A 106 -4.16 8.40 1.74
C LEU A 106 -4.97 9.06 2.87
N ALA A 107 -4.30 9.62 3.88
CA ALA A 107 -4.98 10.35 4.96
C ALA A 107 -5.68 11.61 4.48
N ALA A 108 -5.08 12.35 3.53
CA ALA A 108 -5.65 13.57 2.98
C ALA A 108 -6.91 13.31 2.16
N VAL A 109 -6.97 12.18 1.45
CA VAL A 109 -8.11 11.86 0.57
C VAL A 109 -9.20 11.08 1.29
N ILE A 110 -8.84 10.12 2.13
CA ILE A 110 -9.81 9.22 2.77
C ILE A 110 -10.43 9.87 4.01
N GLY A 111 -9.70 10.78 4.68
CA GLY A 111 -10.18 11.46 5.87
C GLY A 111 -10.39 10.52 7.05
N LEU A 112 -11.31 10.86 7.96
CA LEU A 112 -11.54 10.15 9.23
C LEU A 112 -12.37 8.86 9.09
N ARG A 113 -12.20 8.12 7.99
CA ARG A 113 -12.96 6.88 7.73
C ARG A 113 -12.24 5.67 8.35
N PRO A 114 -12.98 4.63 8.80
CA PRO A 114 -12.37 3.45 9.43
C PRO A 114 -11.41 2.71 8.50
N GLU A 115 -11.58 2.81 7.18
CA GLU A 115 -10.73 2.14 6.22
C GLU A 115 -9.31 2.73 6.16
N LEU A 116 -9.12 3.99 6.62
CA LEU A 116 -7.80 4.63 6.66
C LEU A 116 -6.80 3.80 7.46
N VAL A 117 -7.22 3.19 8.57
CA VAL A 117 -6.35 2.35 9.40
C VAL A 117 -5.83 1.16 8.59
N VAL A 118 -6.69 0.55 7.78
CA VAL A 118 -6.33 -0.57 6.90
C VAL A 118 -5.31 -0.12 5.86
N TRP A 119 -5.51 1.06 5.26
CA TRP A 119 -4.58 1.60 4.27
C TRP A 119 -3.24 2.03 4.85
N LEU A 120 -3.21 2.58 6.07
CA LEU A 120 -1.97 2.93 6.76
C LEU A 120 -1.16 1.69 7.16
N LEU A 121 -1.80 0.56 7.42
CA LEU A 121 -1.12 -0.72 7.63
C LEU A 121 -0.61 -1.32 6.33
N LEU A 122 -1.36 -1.16 5.23
CA LEU A 122 -1.00 -1.69 3.91
C LEU A 122 0.08 -0.87 3.20
N ALA A 123 0.12 0.45 3.38
CA ALA A 123 1.04 1.32 2.64
C ALA A 123 2.54 0.99 2.87
N PRO A 124 3.04 0.77 4.10
CA PRO A 124 4.43 0.40 4.32
C PRO A 124 4.78 -0.98 3.73
N THR A 125 3.85 -1.94 3.80
CA THR A 125 4.04 -3.27 3.21
C THR A 125 4.02 -3.21 1.68
N ALA A 126 3.15 -2.38 1.07
CA ALA A 126 3.16 -2.11 -0.36
C ALA A 126 4.48 -1.50 -0.84
N VAL A 127 5.02 -0.51 -0.13
CA VAL A 127 6.33 0.09 -0.47
C VAL A 127 7.45 -0.95 -0.34
N LEU A 128 7.44 -1.76 0.73
CA LEU A 128 8.39 -2.86 0.87
C LEU A 128 8.31 -3.84 -0.31
N LEU A 129 7.11 -4.31 -0.67
CA LEU A 129 6.89 -5.21 -1.81
C LEU A 129 7.39 -4.59 -3.12
N ALA A 130 7.10 -3.30 -3.36
CA ALA A 130 7.57 -2.59 -4.54
C ALA A 130 9.12 -2.53 -4.60
N THR A 131 9.78 -2.25 -3.47
CA THR A 131 11.25 -2.22 -3.42
C THR A 131 11.87 -3.60 -3.65
N VAL A 132 11.25 -4.66 -3.14
CA VAL A 132 11.72 -6.04 -3.32
C VAL A 132 11.49 -6.50 -4.76
N ASP A 133 10.33 -6.20 -5.34
CA ASP A 133 10.03 -6.54 -6.74
C ASP A 133 10.98 -5.84 -7.71
N PHE A 134 11.27 -4.56 -7.47
CA PHE A 134 12.26 -3.81 -8.26
C PHE A 134 13.68 -4.38 -8.15
N ALA A 135 14.05 -4.90 -6.98
CA ALA A 135 15.40 -5.39 -6.73
C ALA A 135 15.63 -6.85 -7.16
N ALA A 136 14.62 -7.71 -7.06
CA ALA A 136 14.78 -9.15 -7.25
C ALA A 136 13.70 -9.83 -8.10
N HIS A 137 12.73 -9.08 -8.64
CA HIS A 137 11.61 -9.64 -9.43
C HIS A 137 10.92 -10.82 -8.75
N ARG A 138 10.84 -10.80 -7.41
CA ARG A 138 10.31 -11.88 -6.59
C ARG A 138 9.44 -11.29 -5.50
N LEU A 139 8.17 -11.67 -5.47
CA LEU A 139 7.31 -11.36 -4.32
C LEU A 139 7.37 -12.51 -3.30
N PRO A 140 7.72 -12.24 -2.04
CA PRO A 140 7.76 -13.26 -1.00
C PRO A 140 6.34 -13.70 -0.61
N ASP A 141 6.02 -14.94 -0.95
CA ASP A 141 4.75 -15.62 -0.64
C ASP A 141 4.36 -15.54 0.85
N VAL A 142 5.39 -15.60 1.71
CA VAL A 142 5.26 -15.55 3.17
C VAL A 142 4.70 -14.22 3.66
N LEU A 143 4.81 -13.15 2.87
CA LEU A 143 4.25 -11.84 3.21
C LEU A 143 2.91 -11.59 2.52
N THR A 144 2.77 -11.96 1.24
CA THR A 144 1.59 -11.60 0.43
C THR A 144 0.32 -12.34 0.84
N LEU A 145 0.41 -13.63 1.21
CA LEU A 145 -0.75 -14.42 1.64
C LEU A 145 -1.35 -13.96 2.97
N PRO A 146 -0.55 -13.82 4.06
CA PRO A 146 -1.10 -13.29 5.31
C PRO A 146 -1.56 -11.84 5.14
N LEU A 147 -0.94 -11.06 4.26
CA LEU A 147 -1.39 -9.71 3.96
C LEU A 147 -2.78 -9.70 3.29
N ALA A 148 -3.02 -10.58 2.31
CA ALA A 148 -4.33 -10.71 1.67
C ALA A 148 -5.42 -11.14 2.67
N ALA A 149 -5.11 -12.13 3.51
CA ALA A 149 -6.03 -12.60 4.55
C ALA A 149 -6.32 -11.51 5.60
N ALA A 150 -5.27 -10.85 6.10
CA ALA A 150 -5.40 -9.73 7.03
C ALA A 150 -6.19 -8.58 6.41
N LEU A 151 -5.94 -8.22 5.14
CA LEU A 151 -6.68 -7.17 4.44
C LEU A 151 -8.17 -7.48 4.38
N LEU A 152 -8.56 -8.68 3.93
CA LEU A 152 -9.98 -9.06 3.85
C LEU A 152 -10.64 -9.09 5.22
N PHE A 153 -9.93 -9.53 6.26
CA PHE A 153 -10.41 -9.51 7.64
C PHE A 153 -10.60 -8.09 8.17
N LEU A 154 -9.60 -7.21 7.99
CA LEU A 154 -9.66 -5.81 8.41
C LEU A 154 -10.76 -5.04 7.66
N LEU A 155 -10.94 -5.30 6.36
CA LEU A 155 -12.04 -4.73 5.58
C LEU A 155 -13.41 -5.24 6.05
N ALA A 156 -13.52 -6.51 6.46
CA ALA A 156 -14.75 -7.03 7.07
C ALA A 156 -15.09 -6.28 8.37
N VAL A 157 -14.09 -6.05 9.23
CA VAL A 157 -14.26 -5.27 10.46
C VAL A 157 -14.64 -3.82 10.15
N ALA A 158 -13.97 -3.20 9.17
CA ALA A 158 -14.27 -1.84 8.74
C ALA A 158 -15.69 -1.70 8.17
N ALA A 159 -16.20 -2.73 7.48
CA ALA A 159 -17.56 -2.74 6.92
C ALA A 159 -18.66 -2.70 8.00
N VAL A 160 -18.39 -3.26 9.19
CA VAL A 160 -19.32 -3.27 10.32
C VAL A 160 -19.36 -1.92 11.04
N LEU A 161 -18.33 -1.08 10.87
CA LEU A 161 -18.26 0.23 11.51
C LEU A 161 -19.10 1.29 10.77
N PRO A 162 -19.81 2.17 11.51
CA PRO A 162 -20.59 3.25 10.90
C PRO A 162 -19.66 4.26 10.21
N GLY A 163 -20.00 4.66 8.98
CA GLY A 163 -19.21 5.58 8.17
C GLY A 163 -18.20 4.92 7.21
N SER A 164 -18.27 3.60 7.03
CA SER A 164 -17.62 2.95 5.89
C SER A 164 -18.28 3.42 4.59
N GLY A 165 -17.45 3.74 3.60
CA GLY A 165 -17.90 4.22 2.29
C GLY A 165 -17.53 3.27 1.17
N GLY A 166 -17.30 1.99 1.49
CA GLY A 166 -17.14 0.93 0.52
C GLY A 166 -17.84 -0.34 1.00
N SER A 167 -17.72 -1.40 0.21
CA SER A 167 -18.46 -2.64 0.47
C SER A 167 -17.56 -3.85 0.46
N TRP A 168 -17.73 -4.68 1.49
CA TRP A 168 -16.99 -5.92 1.64
C TRP A 168 -17.31 -6.94 0.54
N THR A 169 -18.54 -6.99 0.05
CA THR A 169 -18.91 -7.91 -1.04
C THR A 169 -18.18 -7.57 -2.33
N TRP A 170 -18.06 -6.28 -2.64
CA TRP A 170 -17.31 -5.81 -3.80
C TRP A 170 -15.80 -6.02 -3.66
N ALA A 171 -15.24 -5.91 -2.44
CA ALA A 171 -13.86 -6.27 -2.18
C ALA A 171 -13.60 -7.78 -2.38
N LEU A 172 -14.50 -8.65 -1.92
CA LEU A 172 -14.38 -10.08 -2.15
C LEU A 172 -14.49 -10.44 -3.64
N LEU A 173 -15.48 -9.89 -4.34
CA LEU A 173 -15.65 -10.12 -5.77
C LEU A 173 -14.44 -9.59 -6.55
N GLY A 174 -13.97 -8.38 -6.24
CA GLY A 174 -12.78 -7.79 -6.84
C GLY A 174 -11.56 -8.66 -6.63
N SER A 175 -11.31 -9.13 -5.40
CA SER A 175 -10.20 -10.03 -5.08
C SER A 175 -10.29 -11.37 -5.82
N GLY A 176 -11.47 -12.00 -5.82
CA GLY A 176 -11.69 -13.28 -6.48
C GLY A 176 -11.54 -13.20 -7.99
N ILE A 177 -12.11 -12.18 -8.63
CA ILE A 177 -12.05 -12.01 -10.09
C ILE A 177 -10.63 -11.66 -10.52
N PHE A 178 -9.95 -10.74 -9.83
CA PHE A 178 -8.55 -10.39 -10.15
C PHE A 178 -7.60 -11.56 -9.93
N GLY A 179 -7.73 -12.23 -8.79
CA GLY A 179 -6.95 -13.43 -8.47
C GLY A 179 -7.14 -14.51 -9.53
N ALA A 180 -8.38 -14.80 -9.93
CA ALA A 180 -8.69 -15.78 -10.96
C ALA A 180 -8.13 -15.36 -12.34
N CYS A 181 -8.27 -14.09 -12.72
CA CYS A 181 -7.78 -13.60 -14.01
C CYS A 181 -6.25 -13.72 -14.11
N PHE A 182 -5.51 -13.30 -13.07
CA PHE A 182 -4.06 -13.44 -13.03
C PHE A 182 -3.62 -14.90 -12.90
N LEU A 183 -4.40 -15.75 -12.21
CA LEU A 183 -4.13 -17.19 -12.15
C LEU A 183 -4.27 -17.84 -13.53
N ILE A 184 -5.31 -17.50 -14.28
CA ILE A 184 -5.48 -17.97 -15.67
C ILE A 184 -4.32 -17.49 -16.53
N LEU A 185 -3.93 -16.22 -16.40
CA LEU A 185 -2.82 -15.67 -17.16
C LEU A 185 -1.48 -16.32 -16.81
N PHE A 186 -1.27 -16.67 -15.54
CA PHE A 186 -0.13 -17.45 -15.07
C PHE A 186 -0.11 -18.87 -15.67
N LEU A 187 -1.27 -19.53 -15.75
CA LEU A 187 -1.38 -20.87 -16.36
C LEU A 187 -1.14 -20.85 -17.87
N LEU A 188 -1.50 -19.75 -18.55
CA LEU A 188 -1.35 -19.59 -19.99
C LEU A 188 0.01 -19.02 -20.41
N SER A 189 0.67 -18.25 -19.54
CA SER A 189 1.89 -17.52 -19.87
C SER A 189 3.04 -17.90 -18.95
N LYS A 190 4.17 -18.30 -19.55
CA LYS A 190 5.45 -18.52 -18.83
C LYS A 190 6.11 -17.23 -18.33
N GLY A 191 5.53 -16.06 -18.63
CA GLY A 191 6.10 -14.75 -18.32
C GLY A 191 5.68 -14.16 -16.98
N ILE A 192 4.61 -14.68 -16.35
CA ILE A 192 4.05 -14.10 -15.12
C ILE A 192 4.52 -14.91 -13.91
N GLY A 193 4.92 -14.21 -12.85
CA GLY A 193 5.30 -14.85 -11.60
C GLY A 193 4.06 -15.20 -10.77
N PHE A 194 4.12 -16.31 -10.02
CA PHE A 194 3.07 -16.63 -9.04
C PHE A 194 2.89 -15.51 -7.99
N GLY A 195 3.92 -14.71 -7.76
CA GLY A 195 3.87 -13.51 -6.93
C GLY A 195 2.88 -12.44 -7.43
N ASP A 196 2.78 -12.24 -8.74
CA ASP A 196 1.87 -11.26 -9.34
C ASP A 196 0.41 -11.66 -9.13
N VAL A 197 0.10 -12.96 -9.17
CA VAL A 197 -1.24 -13.49 -8.89
C VAL A 197 -1.67 -13.15 -7.46
N LYS A 198 -0.76 -13.26 -6.49
CA LYS A 198 -1.06 -12.94 -5.09
C LYS A 198 -1.21 -11.45 -4.85
N LEU A 199 -0.38 -10.65 -5.52
CA LEU A 199 -0.54 -9.21 -5.50
C LEU A 199 -1.90 -8.83 -6.10
N ALA A 200 -2.33 -9.46 -7.20
CA ALA A 200 -3.64 -9.24 -7.80
C ALA A 200 -4.81 -9.55 -6.83
N LEU A 201 -4.70 -10.56 -5.95
CA LEU A 201 -5.70 -10.78 -4.89
C LEU A 201 -5.81 -9.59 -3.95
N VAL A 202 -4.66 -9.04 -3.51
CA VAL A 202 -4.60 -7.87 -2.61
C VAL A 202 -5.17 -6.65 -3.33
N LEU A 203 -4.70 -6.35 -4.55
CA LEU A 203 -5.15 -5.18 -5.32
C LEU A 203 -6.62 -5.25 -5.69
N GLY A 204 -7.11 -6.44 -6.04
CA GLY A 204 -8.53 -6.68 -6.33
C GLY A 204 -9.40 -6.41 -5.10
N ALA A 205 -8.94 -6.78 -3.90
CA ALA A 205 -9.64 -6.45 -2.66
C ALA A 205 -9.64 -4.94 -2.41
N VAL A 206 -8.49 -4.28 -2.60
CA VAL A 206 -8.34 -2.83 -2.38
C VAL A 206 -9.25 -2.03 -3.30
N LEU A 207 -9.14 -2.27 -4.59
CA LEU A 207 -9.88 -1.53 -5.60
C LEU A 207 -11.36 -1.93 -5.60
N GLY A 208 -11.65 -3.21 -5.37
CA GLY A 208 -13.02 -3.74 -5.28
C GLY A 208 -13.81 -3.09 -4.15
N TRP A 209 -13.16 -2.72 -3.04
CA TRP A 209 -13.82 -1.99 -1.94
C TRP A 209 -14.57 -0.73 -2.41
N TYR A 210 -13.98 0.00 -3.36
CA TYR A 210 -14.52 1.24 -3.94
C TYR A 210 -15.36 1.00 -5.20
N GLY A 211 -15.61 -0.25 -5.58
CA GLY A 211 -16.44 -0.63 -6.72
C GLY A 211 -15.69 -0.79 -8.05
N TRP A 212 -16.47 -1.13 -9.08
CA TRP A 212 -15.91 -1.65 -10.34
C TRP A 212 -15.20 -0.62 -11.21
N ALA A 213 -15.68 0.62 -11.21
CA ALA A 213 -15.01 1.73 -11.90
C ALA A 213 -13.58 1.91 -11.36
N THR A 214 -13.41 1.83 -10.04
CA THR A 214 -12.12 1.98 -9.36
C THR A 214 -11.15 0.87 -9.73
N VAL A 215 -11.64 -0.38 -9.85
CA VAL A 215 -10.82 -1.49 -10.32
C VAL A 215 -10.34 -1.28 -11.75
N LEU A 216 -11.23 -0.88 -12.66
CA LEU A 216 -10.87 -0.63 -14.05
C LEU A 216 -9.84 0.51 -14.16
N VAL A 217 -10.10 1.63 -13.49
CA VAL A 217 -9.19 2.80 -13.50
C VAL A 217 -7.84 2.46 -12.88
N GLY A 218 -7.82 1.83 -11.70
CA GLY A 218 -6.57 1.50 -11.03
C GLY A 218 -5.73 0.50 -11.80
N THR A 219 -6.37 -0.50 -12.40
CA THR A 219 -5.69 -1.51 -13.22
C THR A 219 -5.15 -0.89 -14.50
N PHE A 220 -5.99 -0.12 -15.21
CA PHE A 220 -5.58 0.56 -16.43
C PHE A 220 -4.43 1.53 -16.17
N ALA A 221 -4.50 2.32 -15.08
CA ALA A 221 -3.41 3.20 -14.66
C ALA A 221 -2.12 2.42 -14.38
N GLY A 222 -2.21 1.26 -13.72
CA GLY A 222 -1.05 0.41 -13.46
C GLY A 222 -0.38 -0.11 -14.73
N TYR A 223 -1.18 -0.63 -15.67
CA TYR A 223 -0.68 -1.05 -17.00
C TYR A 223 -0.12 0.13 -17.81
N LEU A 224 -0.76 1.30 -17.74
CA LEU A 224 -0.29 2.50 -18.41
C LEU A 224 1.08 2.95 -17.86
N PHE A 225 1.25 2.96 -16.53
CA PHE A 225 2.53 3.28 -15.91
C PHE A 225 3.61 2.26 -16.29
N ALA A 226 3.28 0.96 -16.29
CA ALA A 226 4.21 -0.08 -16.73
C ALA A 226 4.61 0.08 -18.21
N ALA A 227 3.65 0.39 -19.08
CA ALA A 227 3.89 0.61 -20.50
C ALA A 227 4.76 1.85 -20.75
N LEU A 228 4.45 2.98 -20.10
CA LEU A 228 5.25 4.20 -20.20
C LEU A 228 6.70 3.98 -19.71
N TYR A 229 6.87 3.25 -18.61
CA TYR A 229 8.19 2.90 -18.11
C TYR A 229 8.94 1.99 -19.08
N GLY A 230 8.30 0.94 -19.59
CA GLY A 230 8.90 0.03 -20.58
C GLY A 230 9.31 0.74 -21.86
N ILE A 231 8.47 1.63 -22.38
CA ILE A 231 8.79 2.46 -23.55
C ILE A 231 9.95 3.40 -23.23
N GLY A 232 9.94 4.07 -22.08
CA GLY A 232 11.03 4.95 -21.66
C GLY A 232 12.37 4.22 -21.55
N LEU A 233 12.36 2.98 -21.05
CA LEU A 233 13.56 2.16 -20.91
C LEU A 233 14.09 1.67 -22.27
N MET A 234 13.21 1.34 -23.20
CA MET A 234 13.56 1.04 -24.59
C MET A 234 14.13 2.27 -25.32
N LEU A 235 13.51 3.45 -25.16
CA LEU A 235 14.00 4.70 -25.74
C LEU A 235 15.36 5.12 -25.16
N ALA A 236 15.61 4.83 -23.88
CA ALA A 236 16.90 5.05 -23.23
C ALA A 236 17.97 4.00 -23.60
N GLY A 237 17.63 3.00 -24.43
CA GLY A 237 18.54 1.92 -24.81
C GLY A 237 18.97 1.02 -23.65
N ARG A 238 18.21 1.00 -22.55
CA ARG A 238 18.54 0.28 -21.31
C ARG A 238 17.76 -1.02 -21.13
N ALA A 239 16.86 -1.36 -22.05
CA ALA A 239 16.14 -2.64 -22.05
C ALA A 239 15.90 -3.16 -23.46
N ASP A 240 16.01 -4.48 -23.58
CA ASP A 240 15.64 -5.24 -24.76
C ASP A 240 14.23 -5.84 -24.61
N ARG A 241 13.66 -6.32 -25.72
CA ARG A 241 12.35 -7.02 -25.73
C ARG A 241 12.28 -8.24 -24.79
N THR A 242 13.42 -8.75 -24.33
CA THR A 242 13.55 -9.91 -23.43
C THR A 242 13.77 -9.53 -21.97
N SER A 243 13.96 -8.25 -21.65
CA SER A 243 14.17 -7.79 -20.27
C SER A 243 12.87 -7.92 -19.47
N ARG A 244 12.91 -8.64 -18.34
CA ARG A 244 11.77 -8.72 -17.41
C ARG A 244 11.61 -7.38 -16.69
N ILE A 245 10.49 -6.72 -16.91
CA ILE A 245 10.13 -5.46 -16.25
C ILE A 245 9.42 -5.81 -14.93
N PRO A 246 9.77 -5.17 -13.80
CA PRO A 246 9.08 -5.43 -12.52
C PRO A 246 7.68 -4.84 -12.60
N PHE A 247 6.65 -5.69 -12.55
CA PHE A 247 5.26 -5.27 -12.77
C PHE A 247 4.58 -4.79 -11.47
N GLY A 248 5.04 -5.28 -10.32
CA GLY A 248 4.45 -5.02 -9.00
C GLY A 248 4.39 -3.52 -8.64
N PRO A 249 5.49 -2.74 -8.74
CA PRO A 249 5.51 -1.32 -8.40
C PRO A 249 4.51 -0.49 -9.21
N PHE A 250 4.37 -0.79 -10.51
CA PHE A 250 3.47 -0.06 -11.38
C PHE A 250 2.01 -0.41 -11.10
N LEU A 251 1.71 -1.68 -10.83
CA LEU A 251 0.38 -2.07 -10.37
C LEU A 251 0.02 -1.41 -9.03
N LEU A 252 0.95 -1.36 -8.07
CA LEU A 252 0.73 -0.68 -6.78
C LEU A 252 0.50 0.83 -6.96
N ALA A 253 1.26 1.48 -7.85
CA ALA A 253 1.07 2.88 -8.21
C ALA A 253 -0.30 3.12 -8.87
N GLY A 254 -0.70 2.22 -9.77
CA GLY A 254 -2.03 2.21 -10.39
C GLY A 254 -3.14 2.04 -9.35
N THR A 255 -2.96 1.13 -8.39
CA THR A 255 -3.91 0.95 -7.28
C THR A 255 -4.03 2.19 -6.41
N LEU A 256 -2.90 2.84 -6.08
CA LEU A 256 -2.93 4.12 -5.36
C LEU A 256 -3.71 5.18 -6.13
N ALA A 257 -3.45 5.34 -7.43
CA ALA A 257 -4.20 6.27 -8.28
C ALA A 257 -5.69 5.94 -8.33
N GLY A 258 -6.03 4.66 -8.47
CA GLY A 258 -7.41 4.17 -8.43
C GLY A 258 -8.09 4.54 -7.11
N VAL A 259 -7.47 4.22 -5.97
CA VAL A 259 -8.00 4.57 -4.65
C VAL A 259 -8.19 6.08 -4.50
N LEU A 260 -7.22 6.90 -4.92
CA LEU A 260 -7.31 8.37 -4.82
C LEU A 260 -8.48 8.94 -5.63
N LEU A 261 -8.81 8.33 -6.77
CA LEU A 261 -9.93 8.73 -7.62
C LEU A 261 -11.27 8.16 -7.11
N GLY A 262 -11.31 6.89 -6.70
CA GLY A 262 -12.52 6.20 -6.27
C GLY A 262 -12.99 6.56 -4.86
N SER A 263 -12.15 7.20 -4.05
CA SER A 263 -12.50 7.66 -2.71
C SER A 263 -13.06 9.09 -2.67
N GLN A 264 -13.03 9.82 -3.79
CA GLN A 264 -13.70 11.12 -3.89
C GLN A 264 -15.22 10.91 -3.87
N PRO A 265 -15.96 11.63 -3.00
CA PRO A 265 -17.42 11.62 -3.06
C PRO A 265 -17.88 12.32 -4.34
N PHE A 266 -18.62 11.62 -5.19
CA PHE A 266 -19.42 12.23 -6.26
C PHE A 266 -20.69 12.87 -5.69
#